data_AF-A0A3N5UHH5-F1
#
_entry.id   AF-A0A3N5UHH5-F1
#
_cell.length_a   1.000
_cell.length_b   1.000
_cell.length_c   1.000
_cell.angle_alpha   90.00
_cell.angle_beta   90.00
_cell.angle_gamma   90.00
#
_symmetry.space_group_name_H-M   'P 1'
#
loop_
_entity.id
_entity.type
_entity.pdbx_description
1 polymer ?
#
loop_
_entity_poly.entity_id
_entity_poly.type
_entity_poly.pdbx_seq_one_letter_code
_entity_poly.pdbx_strand_id
1 'polypeptide(L)'
;MKYIAIFHANLNYAYLTEDRYEFVIRRAYEMVLDTMQACFPEVKFVFEASGYTVEQIAGKTPDVLEKLKAAIDRGQCEFMGSPYAHPMLPNFPKEDGVWSIRFANEAYQKYLGVQPKSFWNPECGWRDYIPQQVLESGYSHLIGDFEAYSRSCGPNGKPLRPEIYAEEHSEEAAFYNFGFRYDLPGTEKAIHFPFSKI
;
A
#
# COMPACT_ATOMS: atom_id res chain seq x y z
N MET A 1 -22.05 -4.71 3.28
CA MET A 1 -20.84 -5.47 2.87
C MET A 1 -20.27 -6.09 4.14
N LYS A 2 -20.15 -7.42 4.22
CA LYS A 2 -19.77 -8.12 5.47
C LYS A 2 -18.24 -8.19 5.67
N TYR A 3 -17.48 -8.13 4.59
CA TYR A 3 -16.02 -8.20 4.57
C TYR A 3 -15.46 -7.31 3.45
N ILE A 4 -14.22 -6.86 3.61
CA ILE A 4 -13.44 -6.17 2.58
C ILE A 4 -12.20 -7.02 2.34
N ALA A 5 -11.95 -7.41 1.10
CA ALA A 5 -10.75 -8.14 0.69
C ALA A 5 -9.89 -7.23 -0.19
N ILE A 6 -8.63 -7.05 0.18
CA ILE A 6 -7.64 -6.26 -0.54
C ILE A 6 -6.48 -7.18 -0.89
N PHE A 7 -6.21 -7.34 -2.19
CA PHE A 7 -5.04 -8.08 -2.68
C PHE A 7 -3.95 -7.07 -3.03
N HIS A 8 -2.83 -7.16 -2.33
CA HIS A 8 -1.66 -6.31 -2.51
C HIS A 8 -0.66 -6.97 -3.47
N ALA A 9 -0.42 -6.36 -4.63
CA ALA A 9 0.45 -6.91 -5.68
C ALA A 9 1.69 -6.04 -5.90
N ASN A 10 2.86 -6.55 -5.50
CA ASN A 10 4.14 -5.87 -5.67
C ASN A 10 5.20 -6.80 -6.27
N LEU A 11 5.56 -6.58 -7.55
CA LEU A 11 6.64 -7.33 -8.21
C LEU A 11 8.04 -6.84 -7.83
N ASN A 12 8.16 -5.61 -7.32
CA ASN A 12 9.45 -5.01 -6.96
C ASN A 12 9.89 -5.37 -5.52
N TYR A 13 9.25 -6.36 -4.90
CA TYR A 13 9.56 -6.82 -3.55
C TYR A 13 10.65 -7.91 -3.56
N ALA A 14 11.57 -7.85 -2.58
CA ALA A 14 12.50 -8.93 -2.22
C ALA A 14 13.45 -9.45 -3.33
N TYR A 15 13.99 -8.58 -4.19
CA TYR A 15 14.97 -8.96 -5.23
C TYR A 15 14.46 -10.03 -6.20
N LEU A 16 13.14 -10.08 -6.44
CA LEU A 16 12.58 -10.92 -7.49
C LEU A 16 13.22 -10.55 -8.84
N THR A 17 13.87 -11.51 -9.49
CA THR A 17 14.51 -11.27 -10.78
C THR A 17 13.47 -11.24 -11.89
N GLU A 18 13.71 -10.45 -12.93
CA GLU A 18 12.71 -10.18 -13.98
C GLU A 18 12.23 -11.45 -14.71
N ASP A 19 13.06 -12.49 -14.80
CA ASP A 19 12.69 -13.81 -15.37
C ASP A 19 11.56 -14.50 -14.59
N ARG A 20 11.30 -14.09 -13.35
CA ARG A 20 10.23 -14.63 -12.50
C ARG A 20 8.95 -13.81 -12.53
N TYR A 21 8.94 -12.62 -13.14
CA TYR A 21 7.76 -11.75 -13.12
C TYR A 21 6.55 -12.40 -13.77
N GLU A 22 6.68 -12.95 -14.98
CA GLU A 22 5.56 -13.63 -15.64
C GLU A 22 5.05 -14.81 -14.82
N PHE A 23 5.96 -15.59 -14.21
CA PHE A 23 5.56 -16.67 -13.30
C PHE A 23 4.70 -16.16 -12.15
N VAL A 24 5.10 -15.08 -11.47
CA VAL A 24 4.33 -14.48 -10.36
C VAL A 24 3.00 -13.93 -10.86
N ILE A 25 3.00 -13.21 -11.98
CA ILE A 25 1.77 -12.63 -12.55
C ILE A 25 0.75 -13.73 -12.82
N ARG A 26 1.16 -14.82 -13.49
CA ARG A 26 0.25 -15.93 -13.83
C ARG A 26 -0.16 -16.77 -12.62
N ARG A 27 0.75 -17.01 -11.69
CA ARG A 27 0.49 -17.92 -10.55
C ARG A 27 -0.12 -17.23 -9.34
N ALA A 28 -0.12 -15.90 -9.27
CA ALA A 28 -0.73 -15.15 -8.20
C ALA A 28 -1.83 -14.20 -8.72
N TYR A 29 -1.47 -13.23 -9.55
CA TYR A 29 -2.39 -12.13 -9.91
C TYR A 29 -3.52 -12.62 -10.82
N GLU A 30 -3.19 -13.35 -11.88
CA GLU A 30 -4.16 -13.98 -12.78
C GLU A 30 -5.05 -14.97 -12.01
N MET A 31 -4.44 -15.78 -11.13
CA MET A 31 -5.18 -16.74 -10.30
C MET A 31 -6.22 -16.05 -9.41
N VAL A 32 -5.88 -14.91 -8.80
CA VAL A 32 -6.84 -14.11 -8.01
C VAL A 32 -7.97 -13.63 -8.89
N LEU A 33 -7.68 -13.02 -10.05
CA LEU A 33 -8.70 -12.50 -10.96
C LEU A 33 -9.65 -13.60 -11.46
N ASP A 34 -9.10 -14.74 -11.90
CA ASP A 34 -9.87 -15.88 -12.38
C ASP A 34 -10.71 -16.51 -11.26
N THR A 35 -10.16 -16.63 -10.05
CA THR A 35 -10.88 -17.19 -8.90
C THR A 35 -12.03 -16.29 -8.49
N MET A 36 -11.80 -14.97 -8.39
CA MET A 36 -12.87 -14.03 -8.06
C MET A 36 -13.98 -14.07 -9.11
N GLN A 37 -13.62 -14.15 -10.40
CA GLN A 37 -14.60 -14.21 -11.48
C GLN A 37 -15.39 -15.53 -11.52
N ALA A 38 -14.72 -16.67 -11.36
CA ALA A 38 -15.35 -17.99 -11.53
C ALA A 38 -16.08 -18.47 -10.27
N CYS A 39 -15.48 -18.26 -9.10
CA CYS A 39 -15.98 -18.81 -7.84
C CYS A 39 -16.80 -17.81 -7.03
N PHE A 40 -16.57 -16.51 -7.22
CA PHE A 40 -17.17 -15.45 -6.40
C PHE A 40 -17.69 -14.25 -7.24
N PRO A 41 -18.46 -14.47 -8.33
CA PRO A 41 -18.79 -13.43 -9.31
C PRO A 41 -19.55 -12.21 -8.74
N GLU A 42 -20.29 -12.40 -7.64
CA GLU A 42 -21.06 -11.35 -6.97
C GLU A 42 -20.26 -10.63 -5.86
N VAL A 43 -19.07 -11.13 -5.51
CA VAL A 43 -18.23 -10.56 -4.45
C VAL A 43 -17.36 -9.46 -5.02
N LYS A 44 -17.41 -8.30 -4.38
CA LYS A 44 -16.50 -7.19 -4.68
C LYS A 44 -15.19 -7.34 -3.94
N PHE A 45 -14.10 -6.96 -4.59
CA PHE A 45 -12.76 -6.96 -4.00
C PHE A 45 -11.96 -5.74 -4.44
N VAL A 46 -10.85 -5.51 -3.76
CA VAL A 46 -9.87 -4.49 -4.14
C VAL A 46 -8.63 -5.21 -4.66
N PHE A 47 -8.12 -4.74 -5.79
CA PHE A 47 -6.81 -5.13 -6.29
C PHE A 47 -5.91 -3.90 -6.27
N GLU A 48 -4.87 -3.97 -5.45
CA GLU A 48 -3.83 -2.96 -5.35
C GLU A 48 -2.62 -3.43 -6.17
N ALA A 49 -2.03 -2.51 -6.93
CA ALA A 49 -0.73 -2.75 -7.55
C ALA A 49 0.05 -1.45 -7.75
N SER A 50 1.37 -1.52 -7.57
CA SER A 50 2.27 -0.41 -7.91
C SER A 50 2.27 -0.11 -9.41
N GLY A 51 2.57 1.14 -9.78
CA GLY A 51 2.66 1.55 -11.19
C GLY A 51 3.63 0.67 -12.00
N TYR A 52 4.78 0.32 -11.41
CA TYR A 52 5.73 -0.61 -11.99
C TYR A 52 5.13 -2.00 -12.20
N THR A 53 4.40 -2.52 -11.22
CA THR A 53 3.73 -3.83 -11.34
C THR A 53 2.72 -3.84 -12.48
N VAL A 54 1.92 -2.77 -12.63
CA VAL A 54 0.97 -2.62 -13.74
C VAL A 54 1.69 -2.59 -15.09
N GLU A 55 2.80 -1.87 -15.20
CA GLU A 55 3.63 -1.85 -16.41
C GLU A 55 4.19 -3.24 -16.76
N GLN A 56 4.66 -3.99 -15.77
CA GLN A 56 5.15 -5.36 -15.99
C GLN A 56 4.02 -6.32 -16.41
N ILE A 57 2.82 -6.20 -15.83
CA ILE A 57 1.65 -6.98 -16.26
C ILE A 57 1.30 -6.64 -17.72
N ALA A 58 1.27 -5.36 -18.08
CA ALA A 58 0.96 -4.92 -19.43
C ALA A 58 1.98 -5.40 -20.47
N GLY A 59 3.27 -5.37 -20.14
CA GLY A 59 4.35 -5.77 -21.04
C GLY A 59 4.52 -7.28 -21.19
N LYS A 60 4.40 -8.05 -20.09
CA LYS A 60 4.69 -9.49 -20.07
C LYS A 60 3.45 -10.36 -20.29
N THR A 61 2.30 -9.92 -19.81
CA THR A 61 1.05 -10.70 -19.81
C THR A 61 -0.15 -9.80 -20.15
N PRO A 62 -0.20 -9.24 -21.37
CA PRO A 62 -1.30 -8.36 -21.77
C PRO A 62 -2.68 -9.02 -21.67
N ASP A 63 -2.75 -10.35 -21.79
CA ASP A 63 -3.95 -11.16 -21.53
C ASP A 63 -4.46 -11.01 -20.08
N VAL A 64 -3.54 -10.95 -19.10
CA VAL A 64 -3.88 -10.75 -17.68
C VAL A 64 -4.28 -9.30 -17.40
N LEU A 65 -3.67 -8.32 -18.09
CA LEU A 65 -4.09 -6.93 -18.01
C LEU A 65 -5.56 -6.75 -18.43
N GLU A 66 -5.98 -7.40 -19.52
CA GLU A 66 -7.37 -7.33 -19.97
C GLU A 66 -8.34 -7.99 -18.98
N LYS A 67 -7.93 -9.04 -18.26
CA LYS A 67 -8.73 -9.61 -17.16
C LYS A 67 -8.93 -8.60 -16.03
N LEU A 68 -7.88 -7.86 -15.64
CA LEU A 68 -7.96 -6.83 -14.61
C LEU A 68 -8.87 -5.68 -15.06
N LYS A 69 -8.70 -5.16 -16.28
CA LYS A 69 -9.56 -4.12 -16.86
C LYS A 69 -11.02 -4.56 -16.88
N ALA A 70 -11.30 -5.77 -17.37
CA ALA A 70 -12.65 -6.33 -17.37
C ALA A 70 -13.24 -6.46 -15.96
N ALA A 71 -12.42 -6.65 -14.91
CA ALA A 71 -12.86 -6.71 -13.52
C ALA A 71 -13.23 -5.34 -12.95
N ILE A 72 -12.47 -4.32 -13.35
CA ILE A 72 -12.73 -2.93 -13.03
C ILE A 72 -14.00 -2.44 -13.74
N ASP A 73 -14.10 -2.66 -15.06
CA ASP A 73 -15.20 -2.18 -15.89
C ASP A 73 -16.56 -2.73 -15.45
N ARG A 74 -16.60 -4.01 -15.02
CA ARG A 74 -17.82 -4.64 -14.49
C ARG A 74 -18.14 -4.26 -13.04
N GLY A 75 -17.31 -3.44 -12.39
CA GLY A 75 -17.50 -2.98 -11.01
C GLY A 75 -17.32 -4.06 -9.93
N GLN A 76 -16.68 -5.18 -10.28
CA GLN A 76 -16.35 -6.25 -9.32
C GLN A 76 -15.05 -5.94 -8.57
N CYS A 77 -14.08 -5.32 -9.26
CA CYS A 77 -12.82 -4.88 -8.68
C CYS A 77 -12.79 -3.36 -8.53
N GLU A 78 -12.52 -2.86 -7.33
CA GLU A 78 -12.00 -1.51 -7.15
C GLU A 78 -10.47 -1.55 -7.29
N PHE A 79 -9.91 -0.72 -8.16
CA PHE A 79 -8.46 -0.61 -8.27
C PHE A 79 -7.92 0.40 -7.24
N MET A 80 -6.89 0.01 -6.51
CA MET A 80 -6.21 0.84 -5.51
C MET A 80 -4.78 1.13 -6.00
N GLY A 81 -4.40 2.40 -5.98
CA GLY A 81 -3.08 2.83 -6.41
C GLY A 81 -2.06 2.79 -5.27
N SER A 82 -0.78 2.86 -5.62
CA SER A 82 0.34 3.00 -4.70
C SER A 82 1.50 3.71 -5.43
N PRO A 83 2.61 4.07 -4.77
CA PRO A 83 3.71 4.74 -5.46
C PRO A 83 4.42 3.81 -6.46
N TYR A 84 5.03 4.37 -7.50
CA TYR A 84 5.42 3.65 -8.72
C TYR A 84 6.21 2.37 -8.48
N ALA A 85 7.26 2.43 -7.66
CA ALA A 85 8.15 1.32 -7.37
C ALA A 85 7.97 0.74 -5.95
N HIS A 86 6.83 1.01 -5.31
CA HIS A 86 6.51 0.62 -3.94
C HIS A 86 7.52 1.04 -2.84
N PRO A 87 8.03 2.29 -2.83
CA PRO A 87 8.88 2.80 -1.75
C PRO A 87 8.09 3.01 -0.45
N MET A 88 8.73 2.83 0.70
CA MET A 88 8.23 3.36 1.97
C MET A 88 8.35 4.89 1.95
N LEU A 89 7.24 5.57 1.65
CA LEU A 89 7.18 7.03 1.48
C LEU A 89 7.86 7.84 2.60
N PRO A 90 7.79 7.47 3.90
CA PRO A 90 8.46 8.20 4.97
C PRO A 90 10.00 8.21 4.91
N ASN A 91 10.62 7.33 4.12
CA ASN A 91 12.09 7.20 4.09
C ASN A 91 12.76 8.22 3.17
N PHE A 92 11.99 9.03 2.44
CA PHE A 92 12.49 9.94 1.41
C PHE A 92 11.87 11.35 1.58
N PRO A 93 12.41 12.38 0.90
CA PRO A 93 11.79 13.70 0.87
C PRO A 93 10.34 13.66 0.39
N LYS A 94 9.50 14.56 0.92
CA LYS A 94 8.09 14.68 0.55
C LYS A 94 7.92 14.83 -0.97
N GLU A 95 8.77 15.61 -1.62
CA GLU A 95 8.68 15.85 -3.07
C GLU A 95 8.90 14.58 -3.89
N ASP A 96 9.87 13.74 -3.52
CA ASP A 96 10.17 12.48 -4.21
C ASP A 96 9.00 11.49 -4.11
N GLY A 97 8.33 11.46 -2.95
CA GLY A 97 7.11 10.67 -2.79
C GLY A 97 5.98 11.14 -3.71
N VAL A 98 5.77 12.45 -3.87
CA VAL A 98 4.78 12.99 -4.82
C VAL A 98 5.12 12.59 -6.26
N TRP A 99 6.39 12.69 -6.66
CA TRP A 99 6.82 12.22 -7.98
C TRP A 99 6.59 10.73 -8.18
N SER A 100 6.88 9.90 -7.18
CA SER A 100 6.61 8.46 -7.24
C SER A 100 5.13 8.15 -7.44
N ILE A 101 4.23 8.91 -6.82
CA ILE A 101 2.78 8.74 -7.00
C ILE A 101 2.34 9.23 -8.38
N ARG A 102 2.91 10.33 -8.88
CA ARG A 102 2.61 10.85 -10.23
C ARG A 102 3.00 9.85 -11.32
N PHE A 103 4.18 9.24 -11.24
CA PHE A 103 4.59 8.20 -12.19
C PHE A 103 3.67 6.98 -12.14
N ALA A 104 3.16 6.62 -10.96
CA ALA A 104 2.16 5.57 -10.84
C ALA A 104 0.85 5.95 -11.54
N ASN A 105 0.35 7.17 -11.33
CA ASN A 105 -0.84 7.68 -12.00
C ASN A 105 -0.70 7.67 -13.53
N GLU A 106 0.46 8.06 -14.06
CA GLU A 106 0.74 7.99 -15.51
C GLU A 106 0.66 6.55 -16.04
N ALA A 107 1.23 5.58 -15.31
CA ALA A 107 1.12 4.17 -15.66
C ALA A 107 -0.33 3.67 -15.61
N TYR A 108 -1.09 4.03 -14.56
CA TYR A 108 -2.49 3.65 -14.43
C TYR A 108 -3.35 4.22 -15.56
N GLN A 109 -3.16 5.50 -15.90
CA GLN A 109 -3.87 6.13 -17.00
C GLN A 109 -3.51 5.48 -18.35
N LYS A 110 -2.24 5.14 -18.56
CA LYS A 110 -1.75 4.54 -19.81
C LYS A 110 -2.26 3.11 -20.03
N TYR A 111 -2.21 2.26 -19.00
CA TYR A 111 -2.45 0.83 -19.15
C TYR A 111 -3.86 0.40 -18.73
N LEU A 112 -4.47 1.08 -17.75
CA LEU A 112 -5.79 0.76 -17.22
C LEU A 112 -6.86 1.78 -17.60
N GLY A 113 -6.45 3.02 -17.93
CA GLY A 113 -7.38 4.11 -18.23
C GLY A 113 -8.10 4.67 -16.99
N VAL A 114 -7.50 4.50 -15.79
CA VAL A 114 -8.11 4.89 -14.52
C VAL A 114 -7.22 5.84 -13.71
N GLN A 115 -7.86 6.71 -12.94
CA GLN A 115 -7.25 7.42 -11.80
C GLN A 115 -7.82 6.80 -10.52
N PRO A 116 -7.03 6.04 -9.74
CA PRO A 116 -7.54 5.42 -8.53
C PRO A 116 -7.94 6.46 -7.48
N LYS A 117 -8.99 6.17 -6.71
CA LYS A 117 -9.46 7.02 -5.61
C LYS A 117 -8.83 6.65 -4.27
N SER A 118 -8.48 5.38 -4.13
CA SER A 118 -7.92 4.78 -2.93
C SER A 118 -6.43 4.52 -3.11
N PHE A 119 -5.67 4.83 -2.07
CA PHE A 119 -4.21 4.74 -2.05
C PHE A 119 -3.74 3.76 -0.97
N TRP A 120 -2.86 2.85 -1.36
CA TRP A 120 -2.14 1.96 -0.48
C TRP A 120 -0.83 2.60 -0.05
N ASN A 121 -0.66 2.77 1.27
CA ASN A 121 0.56 3.26 1.87
C ASN A 121 1.52 2.09 2.14
N PRO A 122 2.65 1.97 1.42
CA PRO A 122 3.58 0.86 1.60
C PRO A 122 4.02 0.68 3.06
N GLU A 123 3.85 -0.54 3.57
CA GLU A 123 4.15 -0.95 4.96
C GLU A 123 3.50 -0.06 6.03
N CYS A 124 2.40 0.64 5.68
CA CYS A 124 1.73 1.62 6.54
C CYS A 124 2.68 2.66 7.18
N GLY A 125 3.82 2.93 6.53
CA GLY A 125 4.82 3.84 7.07
C GLY A 125 4.28 5.27 7.24
N TRP A 126 4.61 5.94 8.35
CA TRP A 126 4.01 7.23 8.67
C TRP A 126 4.99 8.39 8.78
N ARG A 127 4.59 9.54 8.21
CA ARG A 127 5.04 10.91 8.49
C ARG A 127 3.85 11.85 8.33
N ASP A 128 3.89 13.00 8.99
CA ASP A 128 2.81 14.00 8.99
C ASP A 128 2.40 14.49 7.59
N TYR A 129 3.34 14.52 6.65
CA TYR A 129 3.08 14.96 5.28
C TYR A 129 2.50 13.88 4.35
N ILE A 130 2.42 12.60 4.75
CA ILE A 130 1.94 11.51 3.87
C ILE A 130 0.51 11.78 3.37
N PRO A 131 -0.48 12.15 4.22
CA PRO A 131 -1.83 12.47 3.74
C PRO A 131 -1.83 13.60 2.70
N GLN A 132 -0.95 14.59 2.85
CA GLN A 132 -0.83 15.69 1.91
C GLN A 132 -0.32 15.22 0.54
N GLN A 133 0.70 14.35 0.49
CA GLN A 133 1.20 13.78 -0.77
C GLN A 133 0.10 13.05 -1.55
N VAL A 134 -0.71 12.27 -0.83
CA VAL A 134 -1.79 11.46 -1.39
C VAL A 134 -2.91 12.36 -1.93
N LEU A 135 -3.35 13.35 -1.15
CA LEU A 135 -4.37 14.32 -1.57
C LEU A 135 -3.92 15.16 -2.77
N GLU A 136 -2.69 15.69 -2.75
CA GLU A 136 -2.11 16.49 -3.84
C GLU A 136 -1.96 15.68 -5.14
N SER A 137 -1.91 14.35 -5.05
CA SER A 137 -1.80 13.44 -6.19
C SER A 137 -3.15 12.93 -6.71
N GLY A 138 -4.26 13.48 -6.22
CA GLY A 138 -5.61 13.22 -6.75
C GLY A 138 -6.37 12.07 -6.08
N TYR A 139 -5.86 11.52 -4.98
CA TYR A 139 -6.53 10.47 -4.21
C TYR A 139 -7.42 11.07 -3.12
N SER A 140 -8.49 10.35 -2.77
CA SER A 140 -9.43 10.76 -1.70
C SER A 140 -9.39 9.85 -0.48
N HIS A 141 -8.79 8.67 -0.60
CA HIS A 141 -8.70 7.69 0.48
C HIS A 141 -7.26 7.19 0.62
N LEU A 142 -6.80 7.13 1.86
CA LEU A 142 -5.51 6.59 2.26
C LEU A 142 -5.78 5.42 3.20
N ILE A 143 -5.25 4.24 2.90
CA ILE A 143 -5.31 3.13 3.84
C ILE A 143 -4.28 3.32 4.96
N GLY A 144 -4.65 2.90 6.17
CA GLY A 144 -3.77 2.79 7.32
C GLY A 144 -4.00 1.46 8.04
N ASP A 145 -3.32 1.27 9.16
CA ASP A 145 -3.42 0.07 9.98
C ASP A 145 -4.32 0.26 11.22
N PHE A 146 -4.55 -0.83 11.95
CA PHE A 146 -5.40 -0.84 13.13
C PHE A 146 -4.76 -0.06 14.29
N GLU A 147 -3.45 -0.13 14.39
CA GLU A 147 -2.63 0.51 15.41
C GLU A 147 -2.79 2.04 15.31
N ALA A 148 -2.63 2.61 14.11
CA ALA A 148 -2.86 4.02 13.83
C ALA A 148 -4.30 4.44 14.16
N TYR A 149 -5.30 3.63 13.78
CA TYR A 149 -6.70 3.90 14.12
C TYR A 149 -6.93 3.90 15.65
N SER A 150 -6.44 2.88 16.35
CA SER A 150 -6.71 2.68 17.78
C SER A 150 -6.08 3.76 18.67
N ARG A 151 -4.96 4.34 18.23
CA ARG A 151 -4.22 5.41 18.93
C ARG A 151 -4.62 6.82 18.49
N SER A 152 -5.61 6.96 17.62
CA SER A 152 -6.08 8.24 17.09
C SER A 152 -7.33 8.76 17.81
N CYS A 153 -7.52 10.08 17.76
CA CYS A 153 -8.75 10.74 18.20
C CYS A 153 -9.67 11.06 17.03
N GLY A 154 -10.98 11.01 17.26
CA GLY A 154 -11.99 11.46 16.31
C GLY A 154 -12.12 12.99 16.25
N PRO A 155 -12.99 13.51 15.37
CA PRO A 155 -13.19 14.96 15.19
C PRO A 155 -13.64 15.73 16.43
N ASN A 156 -14.18 15.03 17.44
CA ASN A 156 -14.58 15.58 18.73
C ASN A 156 -13.44 15.60 19.77
N GLY A 157 -12.21 15.25 19.36
CA GLY A 157 -11.04 15.15 20.22
C GLY A 157 -11.03 13.92 21.14
N LYS A 158 -12.01 13.02 21.03
CA LYS A 158 -12.08 11.80 21.85
C LYS A 158 -11.36 10.64 21.18
N PRO A 159 -10.65 9.78 21.93
CA PRO A 159 -10.05 8.57 21.38
C PRO A 159 -11.06 7.69 20.64
N LEU A 160 -10.66 7.13 19.50
CA LEU A 160 -11.46 6.18 18.74
C LEU A 160 -11.57 4.83 19.46
N ARG A 161 -10.55 4.47 20.25
CA ARG A 161 -10.52 3.30 21.15
C ARG A 161 -9.99 3.72 22.51
N PRO A 162 -10.85 4.28 23.40
CA PRO A 162 -10.42 4.80 24.70
C PRO A 162 -9.58 3.82 25.53
N GLU A 163 -9.93 2.54 25.48
CA GLU A 163 -9.26 1.46 26.20
C GLU A 163 -7.84 1.13 25.70
N ILE A 164 -7.54 1.37 24.42
CA ILE A 164 -6.18 1.18 23.86
C ILE A 164 -5.40 2.49 23.96
N TYR A 165 -6.06 3.60 23.64
CA TYR A 165 -5.46 4.94 23.68
C TYR A 165 -4.91 5.28 25.06
N ALA A 166 -5.62 4.93 26.14
CA ALA A 166 -5.17 5.19 27.51
C ALA A 166 -3.83 4.49 27.86
N GLU A 167 -3.56 3.34 27.24
CA GLU A 167 -2.38 2.52 27.53
C GLU A 167 -1.23 2.75 26.54
N GLU A 168 -1.53 2.98 25.26
CA GLU A 168 -0.54 3.00 24.17
C GLU A 168 -0.25 4.39 23.57
N HIS A 169 -1.10 5.40 23.84
CA HIS A 169 -0.86 6.73 23.30
C HIS A 169 0.38 7.38 23.93
N SER A 170 1.16 8.09 23.10
CA SER A 170 2.29 8.90 23.54
C SER A 170 2.28 10.23 22.80
N GLU A 171 2.52 11.32 23.53
CA GLU A 171 2.76 12.64 22.94
C GLU A 171 4.18 12.76 22.34
N GLU A 172 5.08 11.82 22.68
CA GLU A 172 6.41 11.76 22.10
C GLU A 172 6.36 11.10 20.71
N ALA A 173 6.76 11.85 19.68
CA ALA A 173 6.87 11.35 18.32
C ALA A 173 8.03 10.36 18.18
N ALA A 174 7.80 9.10 18.51
CA ALA A 174 8.71 7.99 18.23
C ALA A 174 8.10 7.12 17.11
N PHE A 175 8.88 6.86 16.06
CA PHE A 175 8.48 6.02 14.91
C PHE A 175 8.01 4.62 15.34
N TYR A 176 8.47 4.14 16.50
CA TYR A 176 7.95 2.97 17.20
C TYR A 176 7.99 3.17 18.71
N ASN A 177 6.84 3.17 19.39
CA ASN A 177 6.77 2.84 20.81
C ASN A 177 6.37 1.36 20.92
N PHE A 178 7.35 0.48 20.70
CA PHE A 178 7.14 -0.95 20.93
C PHE A 178 7.08 -1.17 22.44
N GLY A 179 5.90 -1.49 22.97
CA GLY A 179 5.67 -1.78 24.40
C GLY A 179 6.46 -2.97 24.95
N PHE A 180 7.20 -3.70 24.11
CA PHE A 180 8.27 -4.59 24.56
C PHE A 180 9.51 -3.74 24.86
N ARG A 181 9.75 -3.49 26.15
CA ARG A 181 11.08 -3.11 26.60
C ARG A 181 11.99 -4.30 26.31
N TYR A 182 12.92 -4.15 25.37
CA TYR A 182 13.97 -5.13 25.22
C TYR A 182 14.69 -5.27 26.57
N ASP A 183 14.85 -6.49 27.08
CA ASP A 183 15.59 -6.80 28.32
C ASP A 183 17.09 -6.50 28.22
N LEU A 184 17.53 -5.88 27.11
CA LEU A 184 18.91 -5.59 26.79
C LEU A 184 19.12 -4.07 26.81
N PRO A 185 20.21 -3.59 27.43
CA PRO A 185 20.56 -2.18 27.38
C PRO A 185 20.66 -1.72 25.92
N GLY A 186 20.17 -0.51 25.61
CA GLY A 186 20.22 0.09 24.25
C GLY A 186 21.62 0.32 23.66
N THR A 187 22.65 -0.26 24.29
CA THR A 187 24.05 -0.33 23.85
C THR A 187 24.42 -1.71 23.28
N GLU A 188 23.47 -2.65 23.16
CA GLU A 188 23.74 -4.01 22.69
C GLU A 188 24.16 -4.03 21.21
N LYS A 189 25.20 -4.79 20.89
CA LYS A 189 25.89 -4.76 19.59
C LYS A 189 25.07 -5.33 18.43
N ALA A 190 23.92 -5.94 18.72
CA ALA A 190 23.02 -6.55 17.73
C ALA A 190 21.98 -5.57 17.13
N ILE A 191 21.88 -4.34 17.63
CA ILE A 191 20.92 -3.34 17.12
C ILE A 191 21.57 -2.55 15.97
N HIS A 192 21.09 -2.80 14.74
CA HIS A 192 21.55 -2.10 13.54
C HIS A 192 20.90 -0.71 13.46
N PHE A 193 21.72 0.35 13.49
CA PHE A 193 21.29 1.71 13.16
C PHE A 193 21.77 2.07 11.74
N PRO A 194 20.88 2.19 10.74
CA PRO A 194 21.28 2.67 9.42
C PRO A 194 21.69 4.14 9.50
N PHE A 195 22.75 4.50 8.75
CA PHE A 195 23.40 5.82 8.60
C PHE A 195 24.39 6.22 9.70
N SER A 196 25.64 5.76 9.55
CA SER A 196 26.75 6.04 10.45
C SER A 196 27.57 7.30 10.11
N LYS A 197 27.13 8.14 9.14
CA LYS A 197 27.63 9.49 8.83
C LYS A 197 26.88 10.11 7.65
N ILE A 198 26.73 11.44 7.65
CA ILE A 198 27.09 12.24 6.47
C ILE A 198 28.57 12.56 6.63
#